data_AF-A0A534S3X3-F1
#
_entry.id   AF-A0A534S3X3-F1
#
_cell.length_a   1.000
_cell.length_b   1.000
_cell.length_c   1.000
_cell.angle_alpha   90.00
_cell.angle_beta   90.00
_cell.angle_gamma   90.00
#
_symmetry.space_group_name_H-M   'P 1'
#
loop_
_entity.id
_entity.type
_entity.pdbx_description
1 polymer ?
#
loop_
_entity_poly.entity_id
_entity_poly.type
_entity_poly.pdbx_seq_one_letter_code
_entity_poly.pdbx_strand_id
1 'polypeptide(L)'
;MIYAFDVDDTLEVSGGPVRLAELVVLQRAGHVLGLCGNWAVVTGTVPDWHRLFSFIGPMEMSKATFLAQVKRHCRAEDYVMVGNDPRVFGQSPDREAAEQAGWRFLREVEFAAGGR
;
A
#
# COMPACT_ATOMS: atom_id res chain seq x y z
N MET A 1 -5.25 7.07 -10.05
CA MET A 1 -4.56 7.19 -8.73
C MET A 1 -3.57 6.06 -8.58
N ILE A 2 -2.50 6.29 -7.81
CA ILE A 2 -1.56 5.25 -7.40
C ILE A 2 -1.81 4.93 -5.92
N TYR A 3 -2.02 3.65 -5.62
CA TYR A 3 -2.10 3.13 -4.26
C TYR A 3 -0.86 2.30 -3.95
N ALA A 4 -0.26 2.52 -2.79
CA ALA A 4 0.74 1.67 -2.19
C ALA A 4 0.16 1.07 -0.91
N PHE A 5 0.16 -0.26 -0.79
CA PHE A 5 -0.35 -0.96 0.38
C PHE A 5 0.83 -1.48 1.19
N ASP A 6 0.84 -1.17 2.48
CA ASP A 6 1.54 -2.03 3.43
C ASP A 6 0.94 -3.46 3.41
N VAL A 7 1.67 -4.42 3.96
CA VAL A 7 1.30 -5.83 3.92
C VAL A 7 0.80 -6.30 5.28
N ASP A 8 1.65 -6.22 6.29
CA ASP A 8 1.42 -6.84 7.60
C ASP A 8 0.36 -6.06 8.38
N ASP A 9 -0.66 -6.77 8.89
CA ASP A 9 -1.85 -6.19 9.53
C ASP A 9 -2.66 -5.21 8.64
N THR A 10 -2.30 -5.08 7.36
CA THR A 10 -3.00 -4.24 6.37
C THR A 10 -3.81 -5.09 5.41
N LEU A 11 -3.19 -6.06 4.74
CA LEU A 11 -3.85 -6.95 3.78
C LEU A 11 -4.39 -8.21 4.48
N GLU A 12 -5.53 -8.74 4.00
CA GLU A 12 -6.15 -9.96 4.56
C GLU A 12 -5.22 -11.17 4.55
N VAL A 13 -4.29 -11.21 3.59
CA VAL A 13 -3.31 -12.29 3.44
C VAL A 13 -2.26 -12.28 4.57
N SER A 14 -2.11 -11.15 5.26
CA SER A 14 -1.18 -10.93 6.37
C SER A 14 -1.89 -10.33 7.59
N GLY A 15 -3.13 -10.76 7.87
CA GLY A 15 -3.84 -10.46 9.11
C GLY A 15 -4.60 -9.12 9.16
N GLY A 16 -4.59 -8.34 8.08
CA GLY A 16 -5.30 -7.06 8.01
C GLY A 16 -6.72 -7.11 7.46
N PRO A 17 -7.45 -5.99 7.46
CA PRO A 17 -8.84 -5.94 7.02
C PRO A 17 -9.02 -5.72 5.51
N VAL A 18 -7.96 -5.33 4.77
CA VAL A 18 -8.09 -5.01 3.34
C VAL A 18 -8.12 -6.28 2.52
N ARG A 19 -9.25 -6.53 1.86
CA ARG A 19 -9.46 -7.77 1.09
C ARG A 19 -8.88 -7.67 -0.31
N LEU A 20 -8.29 -8.74 -0.82
CA LEU A 20 -7.78 -8.82 -2.20
C LEU A 20 -8.88 -8.55 -3.23
N ALA A 21 -10.12 -8.97 -2.94
CA ALA A 21 -11.28 -8.69 -3.78
C ALA A 21 -11.51 -7.18 -3.99
N GLU A 22 -11.25 -6.35 -2.98
CA GLU A 22 -11.38 -4.89 -3.08
C GLU A 22 -10.27 -4.28 -3.91
N LEU A 23 -9.06 -4.85 -3.84
CA LEU A 23 -7.95 -4.45 -4.71
C LEU A 23 -8.25 -4.78 -6.17
N VAL A 24 -8.88 -5.93 -6.46
CA VAL A 24 -9.31 -6.26 -7.83
C VAL A 24 -10.31 -5.24 -8.36
N VAL A 25 -11.21 -4.73 -7.53
CA VAL A 25 -12.14 -3.66 -7.92
C VAL A 25 -11.39 -2.38 -8.26
N LEU A 26 -10.43 -1.97 -7.45
CA LEU A 26 -9.59 -0.80 -7.74
C LEU A 26 -8.79 -0.96 -9.05
N GLN A 27 -8.16 -2.11 -9.24
CA GLN A 27 -7.38 -2.40 -10.44
C GLN A 27 -8.26 -2.30 -11.70
N ARG A 28 -9.48 -2.86 -11.65
CA ARG A 28 -10.46 -2.79 -12.75
C ARG A 28 -10.97 -1.37 -13.01
N ALA A 29 -10.99 -0.52 -12.00
CA ALA A 29 -11.31 0.91 -12.14
C ALA A 29 -10.13 1.73 -12.71
N GLY A 30 -9.00 1.09 -13.06
CA GLY A 30 -7.86 1.74 -13.69
C GLY A 30 -6.87 2.35 -12.69
N HIS A 31 -6.97 2.01 -11.40
CA HIS A 31 -5.98 2.42 -10.42
C HIS A 31 -4.73 1.55 -10.51
N VAL A 32 -3.57 2.18 -10.27
CA VAL A 32 -2.28 1.49 -10.19
C VAL A 32 -2.06 1.08 -8.74
N LEU A 33 -1.84 -0.20 -8.49
CA LEU A 33 -1.66 -0.74 -7.15
C LEU A 33 -0.24 -1.25 -6.99
N GLY A 34 0.36 -1.05 -5.83
CA GLY A 34 1.63 -1.66 -5.49
C GLY A 34 1.78 -1.97 -4.02
N LEU A 35 2.83 -2.72 -3.69
CA LEU A 35 3.17 -3.11 -2.32
C LEU A 35 4.29 -2.23 -1.80
N CYS A 36 4.16 -1.79 -0.55
CA CYS A 36 5.14 -1.00 0.20
C CYS A 36 5.26 -1.57 1.61
N GLY A 37 5.95 -2.71 1.75
CA GLY A 37 6.05 -3.47 3.00
C GLY A 37 6.67 -4.84 2.76
N ASN A 38 6.27 -5.84 3.55
CA ASN A 38 6.72 -7.22 3.45
C ASN A 38 6.13 -7.94 2.22
N TRP A 39 6.48 -7.48 1.02
CA TRP A 39 5.96 -7.98 -0.26
C TRP A 39 6.23 -9.47 -0.49
N ALA A 40 7.21 -10.07 0.21
CA ALA A 40 7.51 -11.49 0.13
C ALA A 40 6.31 -12.36 0.53
N VAL A 41 5.52 -11.93 1.51
CA VAL A 41 4.30 -12.63 1.94
C VAL A 41 3.31 -12.73 0.77
N VAL A 42 3.03 -11.61 0.10
CA VAL A 42 2.09 -11.59 -1.03
C VAL A 42 2.63 -12.40 -2.20
N THR A 43 3.88 -12.17 -2.60
CA THR A 43 4.46 -12.85 -3.77
C THR A 43 4.63 -14.37 -3.58
N GLY A 44 4.77 -14.83 -2.33
CA GLY A 44 4.85 -16.25 -1.99
C GLY A 44 3.51 -16.95 -1.78
N THR A 45 2.41 -16.21 -1.57
CA THR A 45 1.11 -16.80 -1.18
C THR A 45 -0.04 -16.49 -2.13
N VAL A 46 0.01 -15.38 -2.87
CA VAL A 46 -1.07 -14.96 -3.76
C VAL A 46 -0.75 -15.39 -5.19
N PRO A 47 -1.52 -16.33 -5.78
CA PRO A 47 -1.37 -16.71 -7.18
C PRO A 47 -1.59 -15.51 -8.10
N ASP A 48 -0.83 -15.44 -9.20
CA ASP A 48 -0.95 -14.38 -10.21
C ASP A 48 -0.87 -12.95 -9.64
N TRP A 49 -0.20 -12.74 -8.50
CA TRP A 49 -0.08 -11.42 -7.84
C TRP A 49 0.38 -10.31 -8.81
N HIS A 50 1.22 -10.65 -9.78
CA HIS A 50 1.79 -9.74 -10.79
C HIS A 50 0.73 -9.15 -11.74
N ARG A 51 -0.47 -9.74 -11.80
CA ARG A 51 -1.61 -9.17 -12.55
C ARG A 51 -2.36 -8.11 -11.76
N LEU A 52 -2.21 -8.11 -10.44
CA LEU A 52 -2.90 -7.18 -9.53
C LEU A 52 -2.00 -6.01 -9.13
N PHE A 53 -0.73 -6.28 -8.82
CA PHE A 53 0.22 -5.27 -8.37
C PHE A 53 1.20 -4.90 -9.48
N SER A 54 1.29 -3.59 -9.77
CA SER A 54 2.18 -3.00 -10.77
C SER A 54 3.61 -2.79 -10.26
N PHE A 55 3.81 -2.72 -8.95
CA PHE A 55 5.13 -2.57 -8.33
C PHE A 55 5.16 -3.20 -6.93
N ILE A 56 6.35 -3.59 -6.49
CA ILE A 56 6.59 -4.15 -5.17
C ILE A 56 7.84 -3.51 -4.55
N GLY A 57 7.84 -3.34 -3.24
CA GLY A 57 8.96 -2.80 -2.48
C GLY A 57 8.57 -2.52 -1.04
N PRO A 58 9.41 -1.79 -0.29
CA PRO A 58 10.74 -1.34 -0.70
C PRO A 58 11.77 -2.50 -0.75
N MET A 59 12.78 -2.40 -1.64
CA MET A 59 13.95 -3.30 -1.66
C MET A 59 15.18 -2.49 -1.27
N GLU A 60 15.83 -2.88 -0.17
CA GLU A 60 17.06 -2.24 0.35
C GLU A 60 16.96 -0.71 0.59
N MET A 61 15.74 -0.20 0.80
CA MET A 61 15.50 1.22 1.08
C MET A 61 14.34 1.42 2.07
N SER A 62 14.18 2.64 2.57
CA SER A 62 13.03 2.98 3.41
C SER A 62 11.75 3.09 2.60
N LYS A 63 10.59 2.92 3.25
CA LYS A 63 9.28 3.15 2.64
C LYS A 63 9.17 4.57 2.09
N ALA A 64 9.61 5.58 2.85
CA ALA A 64 9.56 6.98 2.44
C ALA A 64 10.33 7.22 1.14
N THR A 65 11.57 6.70 1.06
CA THR A 65 12.40 6.82 -0.15
C THR A 65 11.74 6.11 -1.33
N PHE A 66 11.22 4.90 -1.12
CA PHE A 66 10.53 4.15 -2.16
C PHE A 66 9.31 4.87 -2.72
N LEU A 67 8.41 5.34 -1.86
CA LEU A 67 7.22 6.12 -2.23
C LEU A 67 7.61 7.42 -2.96
N ALA A 68 8.66 8.11 -2.50
CA ALA A 68 9.17 9.30 -3.16
C ALA A 68 9.69 9.02 -4.57
N GLN A 69 10.39 7.89 -4.79
CA GLN A 69 10.82 7.47 -6.12
C GLN A 69 9.64 7.17 -7.04
N VAL A 70 8.64 6.43 -6.55
CA VAL A 70 7.42 6.16 -7.33
C VAL A 70 6.76 7.47 -7.74
N LYS A 71 6.56 8.42 -6.81
CA LYS A 71 5.95 9.72 -7.13
C LYS A 71 6.78 10.58 -8.09
N ARG A 72 8.12 10.54 -7.97
CA ARG A 72 9.03 11.27 -8.84
C ARG A 72 8.95 10.81 -10.29
N HIS A 73 8.78 9.50 -10.51
CA HIS A 73 8.92 8.89 -11.83
C HIS A 73 7.60 8.46 -12.47
N CYS A 74 6.55 8.23 -11.68
CA CYS A 74 5.24 7.79 -12.13
C CYS A 74 4.19 8.87 -11.85
N ARG A 75 3.73 9.57 -12.90
CA ARG A 75 2.73 10.64 -12.75
C ARG A 75 1.33 10.07 -12.45
N ALA A 76 0.68 10.61 -11.43
CA ALA A 76 -0.73 10.40 -11.11
C ALA A 76 -1.36 11.67 -10.50
N GLU A 77 -2.69 11.72 -10.52
CA GLU A 77 -3.48 12.80 -9.91
C GLU A 77 -3.43 12.76 -8.37
N ASP A 78 -3.37 11.56 -7.80
CA ASP A 78 -3.28 11.33 -6.34
C ASP A 78 -2.46 10.08 -6.04
N TYR A 79 -1.84 10.09 -4.86
CA TYR A 79 -0.96 9.04 -4.34
C TYR A 79 -1.37 8.70 -2.91
N VAL A 80 -1.76 7.45 -2.68
CA VAL A 80 -2.33 7.00 -1.41
C VAL A 80 -1.50 5.86 -0.85
N MET A 81 -0.99 6.03 0.37
CA MET A 81 -0.39 4.95 1.15
C MET A 81 -1.48 4.41 2.08
N VAL A 82 -1.81 3.14 1.92
CA VAL A 82 -2.73 2.40 2.79
C VAL A 82 -1.90 1.53 3.72
N GLY A 83 -2.04 1.70 5.01
CA GLY A 83 -1.28 0.93 5.98
C GLY A 83 -1.91 0.98 7.37
N ASN A 84 -1.36 0.17 8.27
CA ASN A 84 -1.83 0.11 9.63
C ASN A 84 -1.36 1.33 10.45
N ASP A 85 -2.18 1.73 11.41
CA ASP A 85 -1.80 2.73 12.43
C ASP A 85 -2.00 2.09 13.80
N PRO A 86 -0.94 1.50 14.42
CA PRO A 86 -1.07 0.88 15.71
C PRO A 86 -1.43 1.98 16.73
N ARG A 87 -2.68 1.98 17.18
CA ARG A 87 -3.20 2.94 18.18
C ARG A 87 -2.59 2.72 19.59
N VAL A 88 -1.52 1.94 19.71
CA VAL A 88 -0.83 1.56 20.95
C VAL A 88 0.68 1.79 20.78
N PHE A 89 1.13 2.96 21.24
CA PHE A 89 2.51 3.44 21.42
C PHE A 89 3.59 3.16 20.35
N GLY A 90 4.00 4.24 19.68
CA GLY A 90 5.30 4.36 19.00
C GLY A 90 5.26 4.56 17.50
N GLN A 91 4.54 5.57 17.00
CA GLN A 91 4.55 6.12 15.62
C GLN A 91 4.58 5.09 14.47
N SER A 92 3.45 4.95 13.73
CA SER A 92 3.39 4.12 12.53
C SER A 92 4.40 4.60 11.46
N PRO A 93 5.33 3.74 11.02
CA PRO A 93 6.26 4.07 9.93
C PRO A 93 5.54 4.42 8.62
N ASP A 94 4.29 3.97 8.43
CA ASP A 94 3.58 4.15 7.17
C ASP A 94 3.00 5.55 7.00
N ARG A 95 2.41 6.11 8.06
CA ARG A 95 1.96 7.51 8.03
C ARG A 95 3.14 8.44 7.82
N GLU A 96 4.19 8.26 8.62
CA GLU A 96 5.38 9.10 8.53
C GLU A 96 6.03 8.98 7.14
N ALA A 97 6.16 7.75 6.61
CA ALA A 97 6.69 7.54 5.26
C ALA A 97 5.83 8.17 4.17
N ALA A 98 4.50 8.08 4.29
CA ALA A 98 3.58 8.72 3.37
C ALA A 98 3.75 10.24 3.40
N GLU A 99 3.74 10.86 4.58
CA GLU A 99 3.90 12.30 4.76
C GLU A 99 5.25 12.79 4.22
N GLN A 100 6.34 12.09 4.54
CA GLN A 100 7.69 12.41 4.03
C GLN A 100 7.77 12.31 2.49
N ALA A 101 7.05 11.37 1.87
CA ALA A 101 7.00 11.23 0.42
C ALA A 101 5.98 12.17 -0.25
N GLY A 102 5.18 12.91 0.54
CA GLY A 102 4.06 13.72 0.07
C GLY A 102 2.89 12.89 -0.48
N TRP A 103 2.67 11.70 0.06
CA TRP A 103 1.52 10.85 -0.20
C TRP A 103 0.46 11.08 0.86
N ARG A 104 -0.80 10.89 0.50
CA ARG A 104 -1.90 10.85 1.46
C ARG A 104 -1.87 9.51 2.19
N PHE A 105 -1.95 9.53 3.52
CA PHE A 105 -2.11 8.32 4.30
C PHE A 105 -3.60 8.00 4.50
N LEU A 106 -3.97 6.72 4.38
CA LEU A 106 -5.31 6.21 4.66
C LEU A 106 -5.18 4.94 5.49
N ARG A 107 -5.88 4.86 6.63
CA ARG A 107 -5.79 3.66 7.46
C ARG A 107 -6.47 2.49 6.77
N GLU A 108 -5.91 1.32 6.96
CA GLU A 108 -6.43 0.03 6.52
C GLU A 108 -7.91 -0.18 6.89
N VAL A 109 -8.31 0.19 8.12
CA VAL A 109 -9.70 0.09 8.58
C VAL A 109 -10.65 1.08 7.89
N GLU A 110 -10.16 2.26 7.53
CA GLU A 110 -10.94 3.27 6.82
C GLU A 110 -11.10 2.90 5.35
N PHE A 111 -10.03 2.37 4.75
CA PHE A 111 -10.05 1.84 3.40
C PHE A 111 -11.04 0.68 3.27
N ALA A 112 -10.99 -0.29 4.21
CA ALA A 112 -11.90 -1.43 4.25
C ALA A 112 -13.38 -1.02 4.48
N ALA A 113 -13.61 0.13 5.12
CA ALA A 113 -14.93 0.73 5.26
C ALA A 113 -15.41 1.49 4.00
N GLY A 114 -14.61 1.51 2.92
CA GLY A 114 -14.93 2.16 1.65
C GLY A 114 -14.27 3.52 1.44
N GLY A 115 -13.39 3.97 2.34
CA GLY A 115 -12.57 5.17 2.15
C GLY A 115 -11.62 5.05 0.97
N ARG A 116 -11.34 6.15 0.27
CA ARG A 116 -10.50 6.18 -0.93
C ARG A 116 -9.52 7.33 -0.91
#